data_AF-K1PBH1-F1
#
_entry.id   AF-K1PBH1-F1
#
_cell.length_a   1.000
_cell.length_b   1.000
_cell.length_c   1.000
_cell.angle_alpha   90.00
_cell.angle_beta   90.00
_cell.angle_gamma   90.00
#
_symmetry.space_group_name_H-M   'P 1'
#
loop_
_entity.id
_entity.type
_entity.pdbx_description
1 polymer ?
#
loop_
_entity_poly.entity_id
_entity_poly.type
_entity_poly.pdbx_seq_one_letter_code
_entity_poly.pdbx_strand_id
1 'polypeptide(L)'
;MDYLKTKWAIWFKSLDADKDNKITPEDMQISAKKFEEIRKLIGDKGSVDGAEFDNTKWWNDYIFRKGPGVSMTKDEFVESLAEAYQKDKAAFRQEMERCFGDIAKFVTENMDRPIQEQEFAFGFKVFGQEDAGQVAKAFQLFTAAYGQPTVQQIVDAWVQFITDDDQSKQDMIKEAFGN
;
A
#
# COMPACT_ATOMS: atom_id res chain seq x y z
N MET A 1 19.42 4.56 -4.33
CA MET A 1 19.01 3.14 -4.33
C MET A 1 18.75 2.62 -2.92
N ASP A 2 19.66 2.82 -1.97
CA ASP A 2 19.48 2.35 -0.59
C ASP A 2 18.21 2.88 0.08
N TYR A 3 17.84 4.14 -0.18
CA TYR A 3 16.59 4.71 0.30
C TYR A 3 15.35 3.96 -0.17
N LEU A 4 15.26 3.66 -1.47
CA LEU A 4 14.16 2.86 -2.01
C LEU A 4 14.14 1.46 -1.39
N LYS A 5 15.30 0.83 -1.21
CA LYS A 5 15.39 -0.48 -0.53
C LYS A 5 14.86 -0.43 0.90
N THR A 6 15.11 0.66 1.65
CA THR A 6 14.51 0.87 2.97
C THR A 6 12.99 0.99 2.89
N LYS A 7 12.46 1.73 1.90
CA LYS A 7 11.00 1.88 1.71
C LYS A 7 10.33 0.56 1.30
N TRP A 8 10.95 -0.20 0.41
CA TRP A 8 10.48 -1.53 0.02
C TRP A 8 10.55 -2.55 1.17
N ALA A 9 11.54 -2.43 2.06
CA ALA A 9 11.62 -3.22 3.27
C ALA A 9 10.49 -2.90 4.27
N ILE A 10 10.03 -1.65 4.34
CA ILE A 10 8.85 -1.27 5.13
C ILE A 10 7.59 -1.85 4.48
N TRP A 11 7.45 -1.73 3.16
CA TRP A 11 6.31 -2.29 2.43
C TRP A 11 6.24 -3.82 2.58
N PHE A 12 7.37 -4.52 2.49
CA PHE A 12 7.46 -5.95 2.79
C PHE A 12 6.83 -6.28 4.16
N LYS A 13 7.22 -5.56 5.22
CA LYS A 13 6.69 -5.80 6.57
C LYS A 13 5.18 -5.54 6.68
N SER A 14 4.63 -4.67 5.84
CA SER A 14 3.19 -4.42 5.80
C SER A 14 2.40 -5.54 5.10
N LEU A 15 3.08 -6.31 4.23
CA LEU A 15 2.53 -7.43 3.49
C LEU A 15 2.70 -8.77 4.23
N ASP A 16 3.82 -8.95 4.93
CA ASP A 16 4.13 -10.07 5.84
C ASP A 16 3.21 -10.02 7.07
N ALA A 17 2.02 -10.58 6.91
CA ALA A 17 0.89 -10.40 7.82
C ALA A 17 0.99 -11.32 9.04
N ASP A 18 1.57 -12.51 8.89
CA ASP A 18 1.83 -13.43 10.00
C ASP A 18 3.19 -13.20 10.68
N LYS A 19 4.04 -12.33 10.10
CA LYS A 19 5.33 -11.88 10.62
C LYS A 19 6.40 -12.98 10.62
N ASP A 20 6.33 -13.93 9.68
CA ASP A 20 7.31 -15.01 9.52
C ASP A 20 8.57 -14.59 8.73
N ASN A 21 8.65 -13.32 8.30
CA ASN A 21 9.69 -12.74 7.44
C ASN A 21 9.72 -13.32 6.02
N LYS A 22 8.57 -13.79 5.53
CA LYS A 22 8.34 -14.15 4.14
C LYS A 22 7.03 -13.54 3.65
N ILE A 23 6.91 -13.47 2.33
CA ILE A 23 5.66 -13.23 1.62
C ILE A 23 5.21 -14.60 1.13
N THR A 24 4.04 -15.03 1.56
CA THR A 24 3.50 -16.37 1.34
C THR A 24 2.03 -16.34 0.89
N PRO A 25 1.50 -17.46 0.37
CA PRO A 25 0.05 -17.60 0.14
C PRO A 25 -0.79 -17.40 1.41
N GLU A 26 -0.24 -17.70 2.59
CA GLU A 26 -0.90 -17.46 3.88
C GLU A 26 -1.09 -15.96 4.13
N ASP A 27 -0.09 -15.13 3.85
CA ASP A 27 -0.20 -13.66 3.94
C ASP A 27 -1.29 -13.11 3.01
N MET A 28 -1.36 -13.64 1.79
CA MET A 28 -2.42 -13.32 0.82
C MET A 28 -3.81 -13.66 1.38
N GLN A 29 -3.97 -14.79 2.07
CA GLN A 29 -5.26 -15.14 2.68
C GLN A 29 -5.62 -14.24 3.86
N ILE A 30 -4.63 -13.82 4.65
CA ILE A 30 -4.83 -12.87 5.75
C ILE A 30 -5.20 -11.49 5.18
N SER A 31 -4.53 -11.02 4.12
CA SER A 31 -4.82 -9.72 3.50
C SER A 31 -6.23 -9.67 2.91
N ALA A 32 -6.70 -10.76 2.28
CA ALA A 32 -8.05 -10.83 1.71
C ALA A 32 -9.12 -10.48 2.74
N LYS A 33 -9.01 -11.06 3.95
CA LYS A 33 -9.94 -10.78 5.06
C LYS A 33 -9.89 -9.32 5.48
N LYS A 34 -8.68 -8.75 5.54
CA LYS A 34 -8.49 -7.36 5.93
C LYS A 34 -9.02 -6.36 4.88
N PHE A 35 -8.85 -6.64 3.59
CA PHE A 35 -9.41 -5.79 2.52
C PHE A 35 -10.93 -5.79 2.55
N GLU A 36 -11.56 -6.95 2.79
CA GLU A 36 -13.00 -7.03 3.01
C GLU A 36 -13.46 -6.25 4.25
N GLU A 37 -12.67 -6.26 5.33
CA GLU A 37 -12.95 -5.43 6.51
C GLU A 37 -12.87 -3.92 6.21
N ILE A 38 -11.86 -3.47 5.45
CA ILE A 38 -11.77 -2.07 4.98
C ILE A 38 -13.03 -1.69 4.21
N ARG A 39 -13.40 -2.47 3.20
CA ARG A 39 -14.57 -2.17 2.36
C ARG A 39 -15.85 -2.08 3.20
N LYS A 40 -16.04 -2.98 4.17
CA LYS A 40 -17.23 -2.96 5.05
C LYS A 40 -17.29 -1.75 5.96
N LEU A 41 -16.14 -1.29 6.46
CA LEU A 41 -16.09 -0.24 7.47
C LEU A 41 -16.04 1.17 6.87
N ILE A 42 -15.30 1.34 5.79
CA ILE A 42 -15.01 2.65 5.20
C ILE A 42 -15.29 2.73 3.69
N GLY A 43 -15.75 1.64 3.09
CA GLY A 43 -16.17 1.66 1.70
C GLY A 43 -17.50 2.35 1.50
N ASP A 44 -17.78 2.76 0.25
CA ASP A 44 -19.03 3.42 -0.08
C ASP A 44 -20.20 2.47 0.18
N LYS A 45 -21.10 2.83 1.11
CA LYS A 45 -22.30 2.05 1.50
C LYS A 45 -23.28 1.75 0.35
N GLY A 46 -23.01 2.26 -0.86
CA GLY A 46 -23.81 2.06 -2.08
C GLY A 46 -23.09 1.33 -3.22
N SER A 47 -21.82 0.91 -3.05
CA SER A 47 -21.08 0.10 -4.04
C SER A 47 -21.53 -1.37 -3.97
N VAL A 48 -22.81 -1.59 -4.25
CA VAL A 48 -23.49 -2.90 -4.21
C VAL A 48 -23.30 -3.66 -5.52
N ASP A 49 -22.65 -3.07 -6.54
CA ASP A 49 -22.24 -3.78 -7.75
C ASP A 49 -20.94 -4.55 -7.52
N GLY A 50 -20.98 -5.49 -6.56
CA GLY A 50 -20.66 -6.92 -6.74
C GLY A 50 -19.35 -7.39 -7.37
N ALA A 51 -18.40 -6.53 -7.75
CA ALA A 51 -17.09 -6.99 -8.16
C ALA A 51 -16.33 -7.44 -6.90
N GLU A 52 -16.26 -8.75 -6.70
CA GLU A 52 -15.34 -9.36 -5.76
C GLU A 52 -13.92 -8.91 -6.14
N PHE A 53 -13.20 -8.27 -5.22
CA PHE A 53 -11.80 -7.97 -5.48
C PHE A 53 -11.05 -9.29 -5.54
N ASP A 54 -10.52 -9.58 -6.72
CA ASP A 54 -9.71 -10.78 -6.92
C ASP A 54 -8.34 -10.57 -6.24
N ASN A 55 -8.32 -10.76 -4.93
CA ASN A 55 -7.13 -10.66 -4.09
C ASN A 55 -6.03 -11.60 -4.59
N THR A 56 -6.41 -12.78 -5.09
CA THR A 56 -5.45 -13.74 -5.66
C THR A 56 -4.78 -13.18 -6.90
N LYS A 57 -5.57 -12.59 -7.82
CA LYS A 57 -5.04 -11.92 -9.00
C LYS A 57 -4.15 -10.73 -8.62
N TRP A 58 -4.59 -9.86 -7.70
CA TRP A 58 -3.79 -8.71 -7.27
C TRP A 58 -2.44 -9.14 -6.69
N TRP A 59 -2.41 -10.17 -5.82
CA TRP A 59 -1.16 -10.70 -5.28
C TRP A 59 -0.27 -11.32 -6.36
N ASN A 60 -0.83 -12.10 -7.28
CA ASN A 60 -0.07 -12.71 -8.36
C ASN A 60 0.48 -11.68 -9.35
N ASP A 61 -0.27 -10.62 -9.63
CA ASP A 61 0.12 -9.58 -10.58
C ASP A 61 1.19 -8.64 -10.01
N TYR A 62 1.11 -8.31 -8.70
CA TYR A 62 1.92 -7.23 -8.12
C TYR A 62 2.90 -7.66 -7.02
N ILE A 63 2.58 -8.70 -6.24
CA ILE A 63 3.30 -9.07 -5.01
C ILE A 63 4.17 -10.30 -5.16
N PHE A 64 3.67 -11.39 -5.78
CA PHE A 64 4.44 -12.61 -6.03
C PHE A 64 5.35 -12.47 -7.26
N ARG A 65 6.37 -11.62 -7.14
CA ARG A 65 7.23 -11.19 -8.26
C ARG A 65 8.12 -12.29 -8.84
N LYS A 66 8.27 -13.44 -8.16
CA LYS A 66 8.94 -14.66 -8.68
C LYS A 66 8.01 -15.62 -9.44
N GLY A 67 6.71 -15.31 -9.48
CA GLY A 67 5.67 -16.13 -10.10
C GLY A 67 4.52 -16.42 -9.14
N PRO A 68 3.32 -16.75 -9.67
CA PRO A 68 2.11 -16.91 -8.86
C PRO A 68 2.28 -17.84 -7.65
N GLY A 69 1.96 -17.34 -6.46
CA GLY A 69 2.03 -18.09 -5.19
C GLY A 69 3.42 -18.52 -4.74
N VAL A 70 4.49 -18.10 -5.42
CA VAL A 70 5.87 -18.46 -5.04
C VAL A 70 6.32 -17.59 -3.87
N SER A 71 6.61 -18.22 -2.73
CA SER A 71 7.06 -17.51 -1.53
C SER A 71 8.36 -16.75 -1.76
N MET A 72 8.50 -15.62 -1.06
CA MET A 72 9.65 -14.73 -1.18
C MET A 72 10.15 -14.31 0.20
N THR A 73 11.45 -14.37 0.42
CA THR A 73 12.08 -13.67 1.55
C THR A 73 12.06 -12.16 1.32
N LYS A 74 12.32 -11.39 2.37
CA LYS A 74 12.48 -9.94 2.30
C LYS A 74 13.51 -9.51 1.24
N ASP A 75 14.67 -10.15 1.22
CA ASP A 75 15.76 -9.74 0.32
C ASP A 75 15.40 -10.02 -1.14
N GLU A 76 14.80 -11.18 -1.43
CA GLU A 76 14.30 -11.51 -2.78
C GLU A 76 13.20 -10.53 -3.23
N PHE A 77 12.30 -10.13 -2.34
CA PHE A 77 11.26 -9.15 -2.64
C PHE A 77 11.86 -7.79 -2.99
N VAL A 78 12.75 -7.28 -2.12
CA VAL A 78 13.43 -6.00 -2.33
C VAL A 78 14.29 -6.01 -3.60
N GLU A 79 14.99 -7.12 -3.88
CA GLU A 79 15.79 -7.27 -5.09
C GLU A 79 14.92 -7.28 -6.36
N SER A 80 13.82 -8.01 -6.37
CA SER A 80 12.90 -8.04 -7.52
C SER A 80 12.26 -6.67 -7.82
N LEU A 81 12.04 -5.83 -6.80
CA LEU A 81 11.61 -4.44 -6.98
C LEU A 81 12.74 -3.57 -7.53
N ALA A 82 13.97 -3.77 -7.03
CA ALA A 82 15.15 -3.06 -7.52
C ALA A 82 15.40 -3.35 -9.01
N GLU A 83 15.32 -4.62 -9.41
CA GLU A 83 15.47 -5.05 -10.81
C GLU A 83 14.40 -4.41 -11.71
N ALA A 84 13.13 -4.45 -11.30
CA ALA A 84 12.03 -3.85 -12.07
C ALA A 84 12.20 -2.32 -12.20
N TYR A 85 12.54 -1.63 -11.09
CA TYR A 85 12.80 -0.20 -11.08
C TYR A 85 13.97 0.19 -11.98
N GLN A 86 15.09 -0.56 -11.93
CA GLN A 86 16.28 -0.28 -12.74
C GLN A 86 16.07 -0.57 -14.22
N LYS A 87 15.26 -1.59 -14.54
CA LYS A 87 14.94 -1.95 -15.91
C LYS A 87 14.15 -0.87 -16.63
N ASP A 88 13.09 -0.36 -16.01
CA ASP A 88 12.27 0.72 -16.56
C ASP A 88 11.50 1.43 -15.44
N LYS A 89 12.00 2.60 -15.03
CA LYS A 89 11.40 3.42 -13.97
C LYS A 89 9.97 3.86 -14.29
N ALA A 90 9.67 4.13 -15.56
CA ALA A 90 8.35 4.62 -15.97
C ALA A 90 7.34 3.46 -15.95
N ALA A 91 7.70 2.31 -16.49
CA ALA A 91 6.87 1.11 -16.43
C ALA A 91 6.65 0.65 -14.98
N PHE A 92 7.69 0.68 -14.14
CA PHE A 92 7.58 0.36 -12.72
C PHE A 92 6.62 1.31 -11.99
N ARG A 93 6.69 2.61 -12.26
CA ARG A 93 5.75 3.57 -11.69
C ARG A 93 4.31 3.27 -12.09
N GLN A 94 4.06 3.02 -13.37
CA GLN A 94 2.72 2.65 -13.85
C GLN A 94 2.21 1.34 -13.24
N GLU A 95 3.09 0.38 -12.98
CA GLU A 95 2.75 -0.85 -12.26
C GLU A 95 2.31 -0.54 -10.82
N MET A 96 3.02 0.35 -10.12
CA MET A 96 2.65 0.74 -8.76
C MET A 96 1.36 1.57 -8.71
N GLU A 97 1.13 2.43 -9.70
CA GLU A 97 -0.14 3.18 -9.85
C GLU A 97 -1.33 2.23 -10.00
N ARG A 98 -1.18 1.14 -10.78
CA ARG A 98 -2.21 0.09 -10.87
C ARG A 98 -2.34 -0.70 -9.57
N CYS A 99 -1.22 -1.13 -8.99
CA CYS A 99 -1.19 -1.90 -7.73
C CYS A 99 -2.01 -1.21 -6.62
N PHE A 100 -1.70 0.05 -6.29
CA PHE A 100 -2.42 0.77 -5.23
C PHE A 100 -3.80 1.28 -5.68
N GLY A 101 -3.94 1.62 -6.96
CA GLY A 101 -5.22 2.05 -7.53
C GLY A 101 -6.28 0.95 -7.51
N ASP A 102 -5.91 -0.30 -7.79
CA ASP A 102 -6.83 -1.44 -7.80
C ASP A 102 -7.39 -1.73 -6.40
N ILE A 103 -6.57 -1.67 -5.34
CA ILE A 103 -7.05 -1.77 -3.95
C ILE A 103 -7.95 -0.60 -3.59
N ALA A 104 -7.56 0.63 -3.91
CA ALA A 104 -8.33 1.80 -3.51
C ALA A 104 -9.71 1.83 -4.19
N LYS A 105 -9.78 1.48 -5.48
CA LYS A 105 -11.03 1.36 -6.24
C LYS A 105 -11.96 0.28 -5.69
N PHE A 106 -11.42 -0.78 -5.09
CA PHE A 106 -12.22 -1.76 -4.38
C PHE A 106 -12.89 -1.20 -3.12
N VAL A 107 -12.24 -0.24 -2.45
CA VAL A 107 -12.80 0.42 -1.26
C VAL A 107 -13.82 1.48 -1.66
N THR A 108 -13.54 2.30 -2.66
CA THR A 108 -14.42 3.39 -3.11
C THR A 108 -14.24 3.67 -4.59
N GLU A 109 -15.35 3.95 -5.28
CA GLU A 109 -15.30 4.39 -6.68
C GLU A 109 -14.99 5.90 -6.78
N ASN A 110 -15.29 6.66 -5.72
CA ASN A 110 -15.07 8.10 -5.67
C ASN A 110 -13.70 8.42 -5.06
N MET A 111 -12.65 8.32 -5.87
CA MET A 111 -11.27 8.59 -5.46
C MET A 111 -11.02 10.03 -5.00
N ASP A 112 -11.85 10.98 -5.44
CA ASP A 112 -11.78 12.39 -5.05
C ASP A 112 -12.49 12.68 -3.72
N ARG A 113 -13.14 11.68 -3.11
CA ARG A 113 -13.80 11.88 -1.81
C ARG A 113 -12.76 12.19 -0.73
N PRO A 114 -13.04 13.13 0.18
CA PRO A 114 -12.21 13.32 1.36
C PRO A 114 -12.14 12.05 2.22
N ILE A 115 -10.96 11.78 2.79
CA ILE A 115 -10.74 10.74 3.78
C ILE A 115 -10.75 11.34 5.19
N GLN A 116 -11.51 10.73 6.10
CA GLN A 116 -11.51 11.13 7.50
C GLN A 116 -10.34 10.48 8.24
N GLU A 117 -9.91 11.09 9.35
CA GLU A 117 -8.78 10.58 10.16
C GLU A 117 -8.99 9.12 10.58
N GLN A 118 -10.22 8.75 10.96
CA GLN A 118 -10.54 7.38 11.35
C GLN A 118 -10.40 6.40 10.17
N GLU A 119 -10.79 6.81 8.96
CA GLU A 119 -10.66 5.98 7.76
C GLU A 119 -9.19 5.82 7.38
N PHE A 120 -8.42 6.91 7.44
CA PHE A 120 -6.99 6.91 7.25
C PHE A 120 -6.31 5.96 8.24
N ALA A 121 -6.64 6.08 9.52
CA ALA A 121 -6.06 5.23 10.56
C ALA A 121 -6.41 3.75 10.40
N PHE A 122 -7.64 3.46 10.00
CA PHE A 122 -8.08 2.10 9.74
C PHE A 122 -7.33 1.46 8.56
N GLY A 123 -7.11 2.23 7.48
CA GLY A 123 -6.31 1.80 6.34
C GLY A 123 -4.89 1.38 6.75
N PHE A 124 -4.17 2.22 7.49
CA PHE A 124 -2.81 1.89 7.96
C PHE A 124 -2.75 0.70 8.91
N LYS A 125 -3.77 0.53 9.78
CA LYS A 125 -3.87 -0.62 10.68
C LYS A 125 -3.96 -1.95 9.93
N VAL A 126 -4.70 -1.99 8.83
CA VAL A 126 -4.82 -3.19 7.99
C VAL A 126 -3.46 -3.59 7.40
N PHE A 127 -2.66 -2.60 7.00
CA PHE A 127 -1.27 -2.78 6.59
C PHE A 127 -0.28 -2.92 7.76
N GLY A 128 -0.76 -3.25 8.96
CA GLY A 128 0.08 -3.65 10.09
C GLY A 128 0.71 -2.50 10.87
N GLN A 129 0.34 -1.25 10.60
CA GLN A 129 0.77 -0.11 11.42
C GLN A 129 -0.23 0.17 12.54
N GLU A 130 0.15 -0.15 13.77
CA GLU A 130 -0.68 -0.01 14.98
C GLU A 130 -0.32 1.21 15.84
N ASP A 131 0.77 1.92 15.53
CA ASP A 131 1.14 3.15 16.24
C ASP A 131 0.23 4.31 15.83
N ALA A 132 -0.84 4.51 16.58
CA ALA A 132 -1.81 5.58 16.38
C ALA A 132 -1.16 6.99 16.40
N GLY A 133 -0.05 7.17 17.14
CA GLY A 133 0.66 8.44 17.20
C GLY A 133 1.38 8.78 15.90
N GLN A 134 2.03 7.79 15.26
CA GLN A 134 2.66 7.98 13.95
C GLN A 134 1.64 8.18 12.85
N VAL A 135 0.54 7.42 12.88
CA VAL A 135 -0.53 7.54 11.89
C VAL A 135 -1.24 8.89 12.00
N ALA A 136 -1.50 9.39 13.22
CA ALA A 136 -2.06 10.72 13.42
C ALA A 136 -1.12 11.83 12.90
N LYS A 137 0.20 11.71 13.13
CA LYS A 137 1.19 12.64 12.57
C LYS A 137 1.18 12.64 11.05
N ALA A 138 1.12 11.46 10.43
CA ALA A 138 1.02 11.36 8.98
C ALA A 138 -0.27 12.04 8.47
N PHE A 139 -1.41 11.78 9.10
CA PHE A 139 -2.68 12.44 8.74
C PHE A 139 -2.61 13.98 8.85
N GLN A 140 -1.92 14.50 9.86
CA GLN A 140 -1.66 15.93 9.98
C GLN A 140 -0.83 16.49 8.83
N LEU A 141 0.18 15.75 8.35
CA LEU A 141 0.98 16.15 7.17
C LEU A 141 0.12 16.20 5.91
N PHE A 142 -0.72 15.20 5.68
CA PHE A 142 -1.68 15.19 4.58
C PHE A 142 -2.65 16.38 4.65
N THR A 143 -3.20 16.64 5.84
CA THR A 143 -4.10 17.77 6.08
C THR A 143 -3.41 19.11 5.86
N ALA A 144 -2.16 19.27 6.28
CA ALA A 144 -1.39 20.49 6.05
C ALA A 144 -1.09 20.73 4.57
N ALA A 145 -0.84 19.66 3.79
CA ALA A 145 -0.54 19.76 2.37
C ALA A 145 -1.78 19.99 1.50
N TYR A 146 -2.90 19.35 1.85
CA TYR A 146 -4.08 19.29 0.96
C TYR A 146 -5.34 19.94 1.55
N GLY A 147 -5.34 20.33 2.83
CA GLY A 147 -6.51 20.83 3.55
C GLY A 147 -7.51 19.72 3.90
N GLN A 148 -8.05 19.04 2.88
CA GLN A 148 -8.87 17.84 3.02
C GLN A 148 -8.28 16.75 2.14
N PRO A 149 -7.50 15.80 2.70
CA PRO A 149 -6.90 14.75 1.91
C PRO A 149 -7.96 13.85 1.28
N THR A 150 -7.71 13.40 0.06
CA THR A 150 -8.58 12.52 -0.72
C THR A 150 -7.98 11.13 -0.86
N VAL A 151 -8.79 10.14 -1.23
CA VAL A 151 -8.29 8.77 -1.45
C VAL A 151 -7.23 8.73 -2.56
N GLN A 152 -7.41 9.50 -3.64
CA GLN A 152 -6.41 9.63 -4.70
C GLN A 152 -5.07 10.14 -4.18
N GLN A 153 -5.08 11.17 -3.31
CA GLN A 153 -3.84 11.70 -2.73
C GLN A 153 -3.13 10.70 -1.81
N ILE A 154 -3.87 9.83 -1.11
CA ILE A 154 -3.27 8.73 -0.34
C ILE A 154 -2.61 7.72 -1.28
N VAL A 155 -3.27 7.35 -2.38
CA VAL A 155 -2.70 6.45 -3.40
C VAL A 155 -1.44 7.05 -4.03
N ASP A 156 -1.48 8.33 -4.42
CA ASP A 156 -0.34 9.02 -5.01
C ASP A 156 0.86 9.04 -4.06
N ALA A 157 0.61 9.22 -2.76
CA ALA A 157 1.66 9.16 -1.74
C ALA A 157 2.26 7.76 -1.59
N TRP A 158 1.46 6.69 -1.66
CA TRP A 158 1.96 5.31 -1.70
C TRP A 158 2.79 5.04 -2.96
N VAL A 159 2.34 5.50 -4.13
CA VAL A 159 3.12 5.39 -5.37
C VAL A 159 4.44 6.14 -5.25
N GLN A 160 4.43 7.37 -4.72
CA GLN A 160 5.66 8.14 -4.48
C GLN A 160 6.59 7.42 -3.49
N PHE A 161 6.06 6.88 -2.40
CA PHE A 161 6.81 6.11 -1.42
C PHE A 161 7.55 4.93 -2.06
N ILE A 162 6.93 4.22 -3.01
CA ILE A 162 7.56 3.07 -3.66
C ILE A 162 8.50 3.46 -4.82
N THR A 163 8.30 4.62 -5.46
CA THR A 163 8.96 4.93 -6.74
C THR A 163 9.93 6.11 -6.72
N ASP A 164 9.85 7.02 -5.75
CA ASP A 164 10.71 8.20 -5.68
C ASP A 164 11.98 7.91 -4.87
N ASP A 165 13.17 8.13 -5.45
CA ASP A 165 14.46 7.95 -4.80
C ASP A 165 15.03 9.24 -4.17
N ASP A 166 14.32 10.36 -4.30
CA ASP A 166 14.72 11.65 -3.73
C ASP A 166 14.49 11.72 -2.21
N GLN A 167 15.58 11.57 -1.45
CA GLN A 167 15.60 11.66 0.01
C GLN A 167 15.33 13.08 0.55
N SER A 168 15.43 14.11 -0.28
CA SER A 168 15.22 15.50 0.16
C SER A 168 13.74 15.84 0.35
N LYS A 169 12.84 15.04 -0.23
CA LYS A 169 11.40 15.21 -0.09
C LYS A 169 10.89 14.51 1.16
N GLN A 170 9.96 15.15 1.85
CA GLN A 170 9.23 14.51 2.94
C GLN A 170 8.32 13.41 2.40
N ASP A 171 8.48 12.21 2.93
CA ASP A 171 7.69 11.04 2.53
C ASP A 171 6.64 10.75 3.59
N MET A 172 5.38 11.11 3.30
CA MET A 172 4.28 11.02 4.25
C MET A 172 3.96 9.57 4.67
N ILE A 173 4.18 8.59 3.79
CA ILE A 173 3.96 7.18 4.10
C ILE A 173 5.09 6.68 5.01
N LYS A 174 6.34 7.06 4.74
CA LYS A 174 7.46 6.71 5.62
C LYS A 174 7.25 7.23 7.04
N GLU A 175 6.76 8.47 7.18
CA GLU A 175 6.42 9.04 8.49
C GLU A 175 5.35 8.21 9.23
N ALA A 176 4.33 7.73 8.51
CA ALA A 176 3.30 6.88 9.11
C ALA A 176 3.85 5.57 9.68
N PHE A 177 4.89 4.98 9.06
CA PHE A 177 5.53 3.73 9.52
C PHE A 177 6.67 3.92 10.53
N GLY A 178 7.00 5.18 10.85
CA GLY A 178 8.13 5.51 11.72
C GLY A 178 9.48 5.50 10.98
N ASN A 179 10.36 6.42 11.39
CA ASN A 179 11.67 6.61 10.79
C ASN A 179 12.71 5.59 11.26
#